data_AF-A0A151SR84-F1
#
_entry.id   AF-A0A151SR84-F1
#
_cell.length_a   1.000
_cell.length_b   1.000
_cell.length_c   1.000
_cell.angle_alpha   90.00
_cell.angle_beta   90.00
_cell.angle_gamma   90.00
#
_symmetry.space_group_name_H-M   'P 1'
#
loop_
_entity.id
_entity.type
_entity.pdbx_description
1 polymer ?
#
loop_
_entity_poly.entity_id
_entity_poly.type
_entity_poly.pdbx_seq_one_letter_code
_entity_poly.pdbx_strand_id
1 'polypeptide(L)' 'LSKNPVFHGRSKHIAVRFHFLRDLVKDEVVRLRYCSSENQVADIMTKPLKLERFEKL' A
#
# COMPACT_ATOMS: atom_id res chain seq x y z
N LEU A 1 -10.82 -1.92 21.24
CA LEU A 1 -9.98 -2.58 20.22
C LEU A 1 -9.97 -4.09 20.46
N SER A 2 -10.88 -4.77 19.77
CA SER A 2 -11.09 -6.22 19.57
C SER A 2 -10.39 -7.24 20.50
N LYS A 3 -11.20 -7.97 21.28
CA LYS A 3 -10.82 -9.20 22.05
C LYS A 3 -10.81 -10.47 21.18
N ASN A 4 -10.64 -10.37 19.85
CA ASN A 4 -10.59 -11.53 18.98
C ASN A 4 -9.14 -11.80 18.51
N PRO A 5 -8.50 -12.90 18.96
CA PRO A 5 -7.09 -13.19 18.68
C PRO A 5 -6.78 -13.39 17.20
N VAL A 6 -7.77 -13.78 16.37
CA VAL A 6 -7.62 -13.92 14.91
C VAL A 6 -7.33 -12.58 14.24
N PHE A 7 -7.90 -11.49 14.76
CA PHE A 7 -7.68 -10.14 14.24
C PHE A 7 -6.46 -9.44 14.86
N HIS A 8 -5.89 -9.99 15.93
CA HIS A 8 -4.77 -9.38 16.64
C HIS A 8 -3.50 -9.34 15.77
N GLY A 9 -3.21 -10.42 15.05
CA GLY A 9 -2.04 -10.48 14.15
C GLY A 9 -2.10 -9.45 13.01
N ARG A 10 -3.22 -9.42 12.25
CA ARG A 10 -3.42 -8.47 11.15
C ARG A 10 -3.42 -7.02 11.63
N SER A 11 -4.09 -6.74 12.75
CA SER A 11 -4.12 -5.39 13.33
C SER A 11 -2.74 -4.95 13.80
N LYS A 12 -1.93 -5.87 14.38
CA LYS A 12 -0.55 -5.59 14.76
C LYS A 12 0.32 -5.23 13.55
N HIS A 13 0.24 -5.99 12.45
CA HIS A 13 1.02 -5.68 11.25
C HIS A 13 0.63 -4.32 10.64
N ILE A 14 -0.65 -3.96 10.64
CA ILE A 14 -1.12 -2.66 10.17
C ILE A 14 -0.56 -1.54 11.05
N ALA A 15 -0.68 -1.68 12.38
CA ALA A 15 -0.18 -0.69 13.33
C ALA A 15 1.32 -0.45 13.18
N VAL A 16 2.13 -1.51 13.10
CA VAL A 16 3.59 -1.41 12.94
C VAL A 16 3.95 -0.70 11.64
N ARG A 17 3.37 -1.11 10.50
CA ARG A 17 3.64 -0.48 9.20
C ARG A 17 3.21 0.98 9.15
N PHE A 18 2.07 1.29 9.76
CA PHE A 18 1.55 2.66 9.84
C PHE A 18 2.51 3.58 10.60
N HIS A 19 2.93 3.18 11.81
CA HIS A 19 3.84 3.99 12.61
C HIS A 19 5.19 4.18 11.92
N PHE A 20 5.77 3.10 11.38
CA PHE A 20 7.02 3.17 10.63
C PHE A 20 6.96 4.15 9.46
N LEU A 21 5.92 4.05 8.62
CA LEU A 21 5.77 4.93 7.46
C LEU A 21 5.52 6.38 7.88
N ARG A 22 4.74 6.61 8.94
CA ARG A 22 4.46 7.95 9.47
C ARG A 22 5.73 8.63 9.95
N ASP A 23 6.61 7.89 10.63
CA ASP A 23 7.86 8.45 11.15
C ASP A 23 8.81 8.80 10.00
N LEU A 24 8.95 7.95 8.97
CA LEU A 24 9.73 8.27 7.77
C LEU A 24 9.22 9.51 7.00
N VAL A 25 7.91 9.73 6.98
CA VAL A 25 7.32 10.93 6.35
C VAL A 25 7.59 12.16 7.19
N LYS A 26 7.49 12.04 8.52
CA LYS A 26 7.77 13.14 9.46
C LYS A 26 9.23 13.57 9.39
N ASP A 27 10.14 12.61 9.26
CA ASP A 27 11.57 12.84 9.13
C ASP A 27 11.99 13.24 7.69
N GLU A 28 11.01 13.47 6.80
CA GLU A 28 11.18 13.84 5.39
C GLU A 28 12.01 12.87 4.53
N VAL A 29 12.30 11.67 5.06
CA VAL A 29 13.01 10.59 4.35
C VAL A 29 12.19 10.10 3.16
N VAL A 30 10.86 10.11 3.28
CA VAL A 30 9.93 9.69 2.22
C VAL A 30 8.80 10.71 2.07
N ARG A 31 8.40 10.99 0.83
CA ARG A 31 7.19 11.77 0.54
C ARG A 31 6.09 10.86 0.00
N LEU A 32 4.94 10.86 0.67
CA LEU A 32 3.76 10.15 0.18
C LEU A 32 3.04 10.99 -0.88
N ARG A 33 2.77 10.38 -2.02
CA ARG A 33 1.94 10.95 -3.08
C ARG A 33 0.89 9.92 -3.49
N TYR A 34 -0.35 10.35 -3.59
CA TYR A 34 -1.40 9.52 -4.17
C TYR A 34 -1.10 9.27 -5.65
N CYS A 35 -1.23 8.02 -6.07
CA CYS A 35 -1.16 7.59 -7.46
C CYS A 35 -2.41 6.75 -7.72
N SER A 36 -3.18 7.11 -8.75
CA SER A 36 -4.34 6.30 -9.12
C SER A 36 -3.86 4.97 -9.70
N SER A 37 -4.68 3.92 -9.56
CA SER A 37 -4.32 2.57 -10.01
C SER A 37 -3.94 2.54 -11.49
N GLU A 38 -4.59 3.34 -12.33
CA GLU A 38 -4.34 3.46 -13.77
C GLU A 38 -2.91 3.95 -14.05
N ASN A 39 -2.44 4.90 -13.24
CA ASN A 39 -1.12 5.53 -13.37
C ASN A 39 -0.01 4.78 -12.61
N GLN A 40 -0.37 3.80 -11.78
CA GLN A 40 0.58 3.03 -10.99
C GLN A 40 1.27 1.96 -11.86
N VAL A 41 2.44 2.27 -12.42
CA VAL A 41 3.23 1.36 -13.29
C VAL A 41 3.56 0.04 -12.59
N ALA A 42 3.80 0.06 -11.28
CA ALA A 42 4.07 -1.15 -10.50
C ALA A 42 2.94 -2.19 -10.57
N ASP A 43 1.70 -1.77 -10.81
CA ASP A 43 0.57 -2.70 -10.97
C ASP A 43 0.75 -3.60 -12.19
N ILE A 44 1.36 -3.10 -13.27
CA ILE A 44 1.62 -3.88 -14.48
C ILE A 44 2.59 -5.04 -14.18
N MET A 45 3.53 -4.82 -13.26
CA MET A 45 4.55 -5.82 -12.91
C MET A 45 4.09 -6.78 -11.80
N THR A 46 3.07 -6.44 -11.04
CA THR A 46 2.68 -7.18 -9.82
C THR A 46 1.28 -7.79 -9.89
N LYS A 47 0.47 -7.41 -10.88
CA LYS A 47 -0.91 -7.87 -11.03
C LYS A 47 -1.15 -8.35 -12.47
N PRO A 48 -2.05 -9.33 -12.67
CA PRO A 48 -2.55 -9.66 -14.00
C PRO A 48 -3.17 -8.42 -14.65
N LEU A 49 -2.77 -8.15 -15.90
CA LEU A 49 -3.23 -6.98 -16.65
C LEU A 49 -4.39 -7.38 -17.58
N LYS A 50 -5.48 -6.61 -17.55
CA LYS A 50 -6.56 -6.78 -18.53
C LYS A 50 -6.11 -6.29 -19.90
N LEU A 51 -6.66 -6.87 -20.96
CA LEU A 51 -6.30 -6.53 -22.34
C LEU A 51 -6.50 -5.04 -22.64
N GLU A 52 -7.62 -4.45 -22.21
CA GLU A 52 -7.92 -3.04 -22.49
C GLU A 52 -6.95 -2.07 -21.80
N ARG A 53 -6.28 -2.54 -20.73
CA ARG A 53 -5.24 -1.77 -20.04
C ARG A 53 -3.88 -1.99 -20.69
N PHE A 54 -3.60 -3.18 -21.20
CA PHE A 54 -2.40 -3.47 -21.98
C PHE A 54 -2.35 -2.67 -23.28
N GLU A 55 -3.49 -2.55 -23.99
CA GLU A 55 -3.59 -1.77 -25.23
C GLU A 55 -3.40 -0.25 -25.04
N LYS A 56 -3.51 0.25 -23.81
CA LYS A 56 -3.35 1.66 -23.44
C LYS A 56 -1.97 2.01 -22.90
N LEU A 57 -1.07 1.03 -22.78
CA LEU A 57 0.34 1.26 -22.45
C LEU A 57 1.07 1.89 -23.63
#